data_AF-A0A1B0ALG8-F1
#
_entry.id   AF-A0A1B0ALG8-F1
#
_cell.length_a   1.000
_cell.length_b   1.000
_cell.length_c   1.000
_cell.angle_alpha   90.00
_cell.angle_beta   90.00
_cell.angle_gamma   90.00
#
_symmetry.space_group_name_H-M   'P 1'
#
loop_
_entity.id
_entity.type
_entity.pdbx_description
1 polymer ?
#
loop_
_entity_poly.entity_id
_entity_poly.type
_entity_poly.pdbx_seq_one_letter_code
_entity_poly.pdbx_strand_id
1 'polypeptide(L)'
;MRCRTMFYISLGRLLMFDLGEDEERFYNFLTPFTNQFESLGPVLMDANSFPNEEAKKAIIGLARDLRGLAQPLNARIPFTMLFEWLYYSDYMPILIRSVELWTHDPAVTTPVLKLFAELLHCRTQRLQAHVSSPMGILLFREASKLICIYGNRILHLDVPRDQQYPMRLKGISVCFTILKNALGGNYVNFGVFKLYGDDTLDNVLNIAAKMITSIQQNDLLEYPKLSSSYYNLLNCLSQEHINFLAGLEPRAFVYILESLSKGLSAHGKFSYLLRTY
;
A
#
# COMPACT_ATOMS: atom_id res chain seq x y z
N MET A 1 9.02 -0.35 -20.42
CA MET A 1 8.82 -0.48 -18.94
C MET A 1 7.61 -1.32 -18.51
N ARG A 2 6.56 -1.53 -19.34
CA ARG A 2 5.29 -2.20 -18.92
C ARG A 2 5.44 -3.68 -18.51
N CYS A 3 6.48 -4.36 -18.97
CA CYS A 3 6.69 -5.79 -18.74
C CYS A 3 7.59 -6.12 -17.53
N ARG A 4 8.18 -5.13 -16.86
CA ARG A 4 9.15 -5.39 -15.76
C ARG A 4 8.54 -6.18 -14.61
N THR A 5 7.35 -5.79 -14.17
CA THR A 5 6.64 -6.52 -13.11
C THR A 5 6.35 -7.96 -13.54
N MET A 6 5.90 -8.20 -14.78
CA MET A 6 5.69 -9.56 -15.31
C MET A 6 6.98 -10.37 -15.37
N PHE A 7 8.09 -9.74 -15.77
CA PHE A 7 9.40 -10.38 -15.78
C PHE A 7 9.82 -10.85 -14.38
N TYR A 8 9.70 -9.99 -13.36
CA TYR A 8 10.03 -10.36 -11.99
C TYR A 8 9.02 -11.30 -11.33
N ILE A 9 7.76 -11.32 -11.79
CA ILE A 9 6.80 -12.39 -11.42
C ILE A 9 7.31 -13.73 -11.93
N SER A 10 7.74 -13.81 -13.19
CA SER A 10 8.27 -15.06 -13.76
C SER A 10 9.56 -15.48 -13.07
N LEU A 11 10.50 -14.56 -12.83
CA LEU A 11 11.72 -14.86 -12.08
C LEU A 11 11.44 -15.31 -10.65
N GLY A 12 10.54 -14.64 -9.94
CA GLY A 12 10.18 -15.05 -8.58
C GLY A 12 9.55 -16.44 -8.53
N ARG A 13 8.76 -16.83 -9.54
CA ARG A 13 8.23 -18.21 -9.65
C ARG A 13 9.35 -19.24 -9.89
N LEU A 14 10.32 -18.90 -10.73
CA LEU A 14 11.48 -19.77 -11.00
C LEU A 14 12.37 -19.89 -9.76
N LEU A 15 12.65 -18.78 -9.08
CA LEU A 15 13.37 -18.78 -7.80
C LEU A 15 12.70 -19.74 -6.83
N MET A 16 11.38 -19.62 -6.66
CA MET A 16 10.64 -20.49 -5.74
C MET A 16 10.64 -21.98 -6.09
N PHE A 17 10.83 -22.33 -7.36
CA PHE A 17 10.90 -23.73 -7.77
C PHE A 17 12.17 -24.42 -7.25
N ASP A 18 13.28 -23.70 -7.22
CA ASP A 18 14.57 -24.25 -6.81
C ASP A 18 15.03 -23.82 -5.40
N LEU A 19 14.30 -22.91 -4.72
CA LEU A 19 14.79 -22.25 -3.51
C LEU A 19 14.92 -23.19 -2.31
N GLY A 20 13.95 -24.09 -2.09
CA GLY A 20 13.91 -24.91 -0.88
C GLY A 20 14.02 -24.06 0.40
N GLU A 21 15.03 -24.37 1.22
CA GLU A 21 15.42 -23.62 2.44
C GLU A 21 16.76 -22.88 2.27
N ASP A 22 17.24 -22.70 1.03
CA ASP A 22 18.53 -22.08 0.74
C ASP A 22 18.45 -20.54 0.82
N GLU A 23 18.67 -20.02 2.03
CA GLU A 23 18.75 -18.59 2.33
C GLU A 23 19.84 -17.88 1.50
N GLU A 24 21.02 -18.50 1.36
CA GLU A 24 22.15 -17.91 0.65
C GLU A 24 21.79 -17.65 -0.82
N ARG A 25 21.14 -18.62 -1.46
CA ARG A 25 20.64 -18.46 -2.83
C ARG A 25 19.61 -17.33 -2.94
N PHE A 26 18.74 -17.16 -1.94
CA PHE A 26 17.78 -16.06 -1.91
C PHE A 26 18.49 -14.70 -1.88
N TYR A 27 19.46 -14.52 -0.97
CA TYR A 27 20.17 -13.25 -0.83
C TYR A 27 21.09 -12.98 -2.03
N ASN A 28 21.73 -14.01 -2.60
CA ASN A 28 22.50 -13.90 -3.83
C ASN A 28 21.64 -13.44 -5.02
N PHE A 29 20.38 -13.90 -5.09
CA PHE A 29 19.42 -13.41 -6.08
C PHE A 29 19.06 -11.93 -5.87
N LEU A 30 19.07 -11.46 -4.62
CA LEU A 30 18.75 -10.08 -4.26
C LEU A 30 19.91 -9.09 -4.43
N THR A 31 21.16 -9.56 -4.59
CA THR A 31 22.35 -8.70 -4.77
C THR A 31 22.17 -7.54 -5.77
N PRO A 32 21.56 -7.73 -6.96
CA PRO A 32 21.34 -6.62 -7.88
C PRO A 32 20.42 -5.53 -7.32
N PHE A 33 19.46 -5.90 -6.45
CA PHE A 33 18.60 -4.95 -5.75
C PHE A 33 19.33 -4.27 -4.59
N THR A 34 20.13 -5.03 -3.83
CA THR A 34 21.00 -4.49 -2.77
C THR A 34 21.87 -3.36 -3.32
N ASN A 35 22.58 -3.60 -4.42
CA ASN A 35 23.43 -2.60 -5.07
C ASN A 35 22.64 -1.34 -5.52
N GLN A 36 21.40 -1.51 -5.97
CA GLN A 36 20.53 -0.38 -6.33
C GLN A 36 20.10 0.42 -5.09
N PHE A 37 19.74 -0.24 -3.99
CA PHE A 37 19.40 0.45 -2.75
C PHE A 37 20.61 1.17 -2.16
N GLU A 38 21.78 0.54 -2.14
CA GLU A 38 23.01 1.13 -1.59
C GLU A 38 23.49 2.33 -2.41
N SER A 39 23.29 2.33 -3.73
CA SER A 39 23.58 3.51 -4.55
C SER A 39 22.55 4.64 -4.39
N LEU A 40 21.27 4.31 -4.16
CA LEU A 40 20.19 5.30 -4.02
C LEU A 40 20.06 5.86 -2.60
N GLY A 41 20.37 5.08 -1.58
CA GLY A 41 20.21 5.42 -0.17
C GLY A 41 20.86 6.76 0.19
N PRO A 42 22.17 6.94 -0.07
CA PRO A 42 22.86 8.20 0.22
C PRO A 42 22.23 9.41 -0.48
N VAL A 43 21.77 9.24 -1.73
CA VAL A 43 21.20 10.32 -2.55
C VAL A 43 19.80 10.74 -2.06
N LEU A 44 18.99 9.78 -1.62
CA LEU A 44 17.59 10.02 -1.22
C LEU A 44 17.44 10.40 0.25
N MET A 45 18.35 9.92 1.09
CA MET A 45 18.31 10.13 2.54
C MET A 45 19.06 11.39 2.97
N ASP A 46 19.94 11.96 2.13
CA ASP A 46 20.54 13.26 2.38
C ASP A 46 19.52 14.39 2.20
N ALA A 47 19.30 15.18 3.25
CA ALA A 47 18.38 16.31 3.24
C ALA A 47 18.84 17.46 2.32
N ASN A 48 20.14 17.53 2.00
CA ASN A 48 20.73 18.57 1.15
C ASN A 48 20.83 18.15 -0.32
N SER A 49 20.51 16.90 -0.64
CA SER A 49 20.53 16.36 -1.99
C SER A 49 19.23 16.70 -2.73
N PHE A 50 19.35 17.11 -3.99
CA PHE A 50 18.24 17.20 -4.93
C PHE A 50 18.30 15.98 -5.85
N PRO A 51 17.51 14.93 -5.59
CA PRO A 51 17.66 13.71 -6.34
C PRO A 51 17.32 13.92 -7.82
N ASN A 52 18.22 13.47 -8.68
CA ASN A 52 18.13 13.68 -10.12
C ASN A 52 17.08 12.75 -10.78
N GLU A 53 16.82 12.99 -12.07
CA GLU A 53 15.90 12.15 -12.86
C GLU A 53 16.35 10.67 -12.98
N GLU A 54 17.63 10.38 -12.77
CA GLU A 54 18.15 9.01 -12.74
C GLU A 54 17.71 8.28 -11.48
N ALA A 55 17.89 8.89 -10.30
CA ALA A 55 17.42 8.36 -9.02
C ALA A 55 15.92 8.10 -9.04
N LYS A 56 15.16 9.03 -9.62
CA LYS A 56 13.72 8.88 -9.85
C LYS A 56 13.38 7.65 -10.70
N LYS A 57 14.03 7.49 -11.86
CA LYS A 57 13.81 6.31 -12.74
C LYS A 57 14.21 5.01 -12.06
N ALA A 58 15.30 5.02 -11.29
CA ALA A 58 15.78 3.86 -10.55
C ALA A 58 14.76 3.41 -9.49
N ILE A 59 14.24 4.32 -8.66
CA ILE A 59 13.18 4.01 -7.68
C ILE A 59 11.91 3.47 -8.37
N ILE A 60 11.50 4.08 -9.47
CA ILE A 60 10.34 3.61 -10.25
C ILE A 60 10.56 2.17 -10.72
N GLY A 61 11.75 1.84 -11.21
CA GLY A 61 12.13 0.49 -11.62
C GLY A 61 12.11 -0.47 -10.44
N LEU A 62 12.85 -0.13 -9.39
CA LEU A 62 13.01 -0.91 -8.16
C LEU A 62 11.65 -1.28 -7.54
N ALA A 63 10.75 -0.31 -7.38
CA ALA A 63 9.42 -0.56 -6.82
C ALA A 63 8.57 -1.50 -7.68
N ARG A 64 8.67 -1.42 -9.01
CA ARG A 64 7.94 -2.31 -9.94
C ARG A 64 8.49 -3.72 -9.98
N ASP A 65 9.80 -3.84 -9.85
CA ASP A 65 10.54 -5.09 -9.88
C ASP A 65 10.31 -5.86 -8.58
N LEU A 66 10.50 -5.21 -7.43
CA LEU A 66 10.21 -5.78 -6.11
C LEU A 66 8.74 -6.18 -5.97
N ARG A 67 7.82 -5.38 -6.51
CA ARG A 67 6.40 -5.75 -6.50
C ARG A 67 6.16 -7.03 -7.30
N GLY A 68 6.83 -7.16 -8.44
CA GLY A 68 6.75 -8.36 -9.27
C GLY A 68 7.34 -9.57 -8.55
N LEU A 69 8.47 -9.39 -7.87
CA LEU A 69 9.15 -10.43 -7.10
C LEU A 69 8.35 -10.87 -5.87
N ALA A 70 7.75 -9.93 -5.13
CA ALA A 70 6.98 -10.22 -3.92
C ALA A 70 5.68 -10.99 -4.20
N GLN A 71 5.13 -10.85 -5.40
CA GLN A 71 3.85 -11.46 -5.78
C GLN A 71 3.85 -13.01 -5.76
N PRO A 72 4.84 -13.71 -6.34
CA PRO A 72 4.89 -15.18 -6.27
C PRO A 72 5.31 -15.74 -4.90
N LEU A 73 5.85 -14.94 -3.97
CA LEU A 73 6.26 -15.39 -2.63
C LEU A 73 5.03 -15.56 -1.72
N ASN A 74 4.28 -16.64 -1.94
CA ASN A 74 3.07 -16.97 -1.16
C ASN A 74 3.36 -17.90 0.03
N ALA A 75 4.57 -18.46 0.11
CA ALA A 75 5.01 -19.25 1.26
C ALA A 75 5.63 -18.33 2.33
N ARG A 76 5.54 -18.75 3.60
CA ARG A 76 6.00 -17.95 4.75
C ARG A 76 7.50 -17.70 4.74
N ILE A 77 8.30 -18.75 4.57
CA ILE A 77 9.78 -18.66 4.62
C ILE A 77 10.34 -17.64 3.60
N PRO A 78 10.10 -17.76 2.28
CA PRO A 78 10.67 -16.83 1.30
C PRO A 78 10.13 -15.40 1.46
N PHE A 79 8.88 -15.25 1.91
CA PHE A 79 8.33 -13.94 2.20
C PHE A 79 9.00 -13.31 3.44
N THR A 80 9.30 -14.12 4.46
CA THR A 80 10.04 -13.69 5.65
C THR A 80 11.44 -13.24 5.28
N MET A 81 12.18 -14.01 4.47
CA MET A 81 13.50 -13.61 3.95
C MET A 81 13.44 -12.26 3.20
N LEU A 82 12.42 -12.05 2.35
CA LEU A 82 12.22 -10.77 1.65
C LEU A 82 11.94 -9.63 2.64
N PHE A 83 11.08 -9.86 3.63
CA PHE A 83 10.73 -8.87 4.63
C PHE A 83 11.96 -8.47 5.46
N GLU A 84 12.72 -9.44 5.95
CA GLU A 84 13.91 -9.20 6.76
C GLU A 84 14.97 -8.42 5.98
N TRP A 85 15.18 -8.78 4.72
CA TRP A 85 16.05 -8.03 3.82
C TRP A 85 15.60 -6.58 3.60
N LEU A 86 14.30 -6.33 3.42
CA LEU A 86 13.76 -4.98 3.25
C LEU A 86 13.82 -4.15 4.54
N TYR A 87 13.57 -4.79 5.68
CA TYR A 87 13.38 -4.13 6.97
C TYR A 87 14.71 -3.87 7.68
N TYR A 88 15.54 -4.89 7.87
CA TYR A 88 16.78 -4.78 8.64
C TYR A 88 17.92 -4.07 7.89
N SER A 89 17.82 -3.97 6.56
CA SER A 89 18.75 -3.18 5.74
C SER A 89 18.28 -1.74 5.49
N ASP A 90 17.22 -1.28 6.17
CA ASP A 90 16.68 0.08 6.05
C ASP A 90 16.23 0.50 4.63
N TYR A 91 15.79 -0.46 3.81
CA TYR A 91 15.33 -0.18 2.45
C TYR A 91 13.89 0.34 2.38
N MET A 92 13.03 -0.02 3.34
CA MET A 92 11.67 0.54 3.43
C MET A 92 11.66 2.07 3.65
N PRO A 93 12.47 2.65 4.57
CA PRO A 93 12.62 4.10 4.68
C PRO A 93 12.98 4.81 3.36
N ILE A 94 13.87 4.24 2.54
CA ILE A 94 14.25 4.80 1.24
C ILE A 94 13.03 4.88 0.30
N LEU A 95 12.22 3.82 0.26
CA LEU A 95 10.99 3.80 -0.54
C LEU A 95 9.98 4.83 -0.03
N ILE A 96 9.80 4.95 1.28
CA ILE A 96 8.88 5.93 1.89
C ILE A 96 9.35 7.36 1.59
N ARG A 97 10.65 7.63 1.73
CA ARG A 97 11.26 8.92 1.42
C ARG A 97 11.06 9.33 -0.04
N SER A 98 11.06 8.39 -0.97
CA SER A 98 10.76 8.69 -2.37
C SER A 98 9.31 9.19 -2.58
N VAL A 99 8.34 8.64 -1.86
CA VAL A 99 6.94 9.11 -1.92
C VAL A 99 6.80 10.49 -1.32
N GLU A 100 7.58 10.77 -0.28
CA GLU A 100 7.70 12.09 0.31
C GLU A 100 8.22 13.10 -0.73
N LEU A 101 9.39 12.85 -1.33
CA LEU A 101 10.04 13.78 -2.26
C LEU A 101 9.20 14.05 -3.53
N TRP A 102 8.54 13.04 -4.07
CA TRP A 102 7.79 13.12 -5.33
C TRP A 102 6.28 12.94 -5.15
N THR A 103 5.69 13.46 -4.06
CA THR A 103 4.25 13.27 -3.80
C THR A 103 3.35 13.76 -4.96
N HIS A 104 3.79 14.80 -5.66
CA HIS A 104 3.10 15.38 -6.82
C HIS A 104 3.27 14.57 -8.13
N ASP A 105 4.10 13.52 -8.15
CA ASP A 105 4.35 12.70 -9.33
C ASP A 105 3.82 11.25 -9.15
N PRO A 106 2.65 10.94 -9.77
CA PRO A 106 2.08 9.60 -9.76
C PRO A 106 2.96 8.51 -10.38
N ALA A 107 3.91 8.88 -11.25
CA ALA A 107 4.83 7.93 -11.86
C ALA A 107 5.75 7.27 -10.83
N VAL A 108 6.08 7.99 -9.75
CA VAL A 108 6.87 7.53 -8.60
C VAL A 108 5.99 6.95 -7.51
N THR A 109 4.98 7.70 -7.06
CA THR A 109 4.16 7.32 -5.90
C THR A 109 3.37 6.04 -6.16
N THR A 110 2.77 5.89 -7.35
CA THR A 110 1.92 4.73 -7.65
C THR A 110 2.68 3.39 -7.58
N PRO A 111 3.87 3.23 -8.19
CA PRO A 111 4.67 2.02 -8.03
C PRO A 111 4.99 1.67 -6.57
N VAL A 112 5.42 2.64 -5.76
CA VAL A 112 5.80 2.40 -4.36
C VAL A 112 4.57 2.02 -3.53
N LEU A 113 3.48 2.77 -3.65
CA LEU A 113 2.21 2.44 -2.99
C LEU A 113 1.73 1.03 -3.36
N LYS A 114 1.85 0.64 -4.64
CA LYS A 114 1.46 -0.69 -5.11
C LYS A 114 2.40 -1.80 -4.63
N LEU A 115 3.68 -1.50 -4.39
CA LEU A 115 4.60 -2.44 -3.74
C LEU A 115 4.13 -2.71 -2.31
N PHE A 116 3.86 -1.68 -1.51
CA PHE A 116 3.34 -1.85 -0.15
C PHE A 116 1.98 -2.57 -0.12
N ALA A 117 1.08 -2.24 -1.07
CA ALA A 117 -0.19 -2.94 -1.21
C ALA A 117 0.02 -4.44 -1.47
N GLU A 118 1.03 -4.80 -2.27
CA GLU A 118 1.42 -6.19 -2.50
C GLU A 118 2.04 -6.79 -1.25
N LEU A 119 2.97 -6.14 -0.54
CA LEU A 119 3.63 -6.66 0.66
C LEU A 119 2.63 -7.01 1.78
N LEU A 120 1.60 -6.19 1.98
CA LEU A 120 0.57 -6.43 3.02
C LEU A 120 -0.51 -7.42 2.59
N HIS A 121 -0.54 -7.82 1.32
CA HIS A 121 -1.59 -8.68 0.82
C HIS A 121 -1.36 -10.15 1.22
N CYS A 122 -2.00 -10.58 2.31
CA CYS A 122 -2.00 -11.98 2.71
C CYS A 122 -3.00 -12.79 1.87
N ARG A 123 -2.53 -13.44 0.79
CA ARG A 123 -3.38 -14.32 -0.04
C ARG A 123 -3.68 -15.66 0.61
N THR A 124 -2.73 -16.15 1.41
CA THR A 124 -2.76 -17.46 2.06
C THR A 124 -2.34 -17.28 3.51
N GLN A 125 -1.17 -17.77 3.89
CA GLN A 125 -0.64 -17.76 5.25
C GLN A 125 0.75 -17.12 5.32
N ARG A 126 1.23 -16.46 4.25
CA ARG A 126 2.61 -15.92 4.22
C ARG A 126 2.91 -14.89 5.32
N LEU A 127 1.88 -14.19 5.80
CA LEU A 127 1.97 -13.24 6.91
C LEU A 127 1.45 -13.82 8.24
N GLN A 128 0.84 -15.01 8.24
CA GLN A 128 0.43 -15.71 9.46
C GLN A 128 1.67 -16.33 10.11
N ALA A 129 2.48 -15.47 10.73
CA ALA A 129 3.64 -15.90 11.49
C ALA A 129 3.22 -16.44 12.86
N HIS A 130 4.13 -17.10 13.57
CA HIS A 130 3.90 -17.48 14.97
C HIS A 130 3.58 -16.22 15.80
N VAL A 131 2.81 -16.40 16.87
CA VAL A 131 2.35 -15.33 17.78
C VAL A 131 3.50 -14.45 18.32
N SER A 132 4.73 -14.96 18.28
CA SER A 132 5.95 -14.27 18.68
C SER A 132 6.61 -13.41 17.59
N SER A 133 6.22 -13.51 16.32
CA SER A 133 6.88 -12.77 15.24
C SER A 133 6.42 -11.32 15.18
N PRO A 134 7.33 -10.33 15.23
CA PRO A 134 6.97 -8.93 15.14
C PRO A 134 6.68 -8.48 13.69
N MET A 135 6.90 -9.34 12.69
CA MET A 135 6.83 -8.99 11.26
C MET A 135 5.54 -8.26 10.87
N GLY A 136 4.38 -8.74 11.31
CA GLY A 136 3.10 -8.12 11.01
C GLY A 136 2.98 -6.70 11.56
N ILE A 137 3.40 -6.49 12.81
CA ILE A 137 3.38 -5.20 13.49
C ILE A 137 4.35 -4.22 12.81
N LEU A 138 5.57 -4.68 12.51
CA LEU A 138 6.60 -3.86 11.86
C LEU A 138 6.19 -3.43 10.44
N LEU A 139 5.66 -4.37 9.64
CA LEU A 139 5.17 -4.09 8.30
C LEU A 139 3.98 -3.10 8.33
N PHE A 140 3.08 -3.26 9.30
CA PHE A 140 1.98 -2.31 9.49
C PHE A 140 2.47 -0.91 9.86
N ARG A 141 3.51 -0.79 10.71
CA ARG A 141 4.09 0.51 11.07
C ARG A 141 4.67 1.22 9.84
N GLU A 142 5.44 0.54 9.01
CA GLU A 142 6.00 1.12 7.78
C GLU A 142 4.89 1.50 6.77
N ALA A 143 3.87 0.66 6.63
CA ALA A 143 2.71 0.96 5.79
C ALA A 143 1.92 2.19 6.28
N SER A 144 1.75 2.31 7.60
CA SER A 144 1.05 3.42 8.22
C SER A 144 1.82 4.73 8.04
N LYS A 145 3.15 4.72 8.21
CA LYS A 145 4.02 5.87 7.89
C LYS A 145 3.85 6.31 6.45
N LEU A 146 3.89 5.36 5.51
CA LEU A 146 3.72 5.63 4.08
C LEU A 146 2.36 6.29 3.78
N ILE A 147 1.26 5.73 4.30
CA ILE A 147 -0.08 6.29 4.12
C ILE A 147 -0.17 7.69 4.73
N CYS A 148 0.36 7.91 5.94
CA CYS A 148 0.33 9.21 6.60
C CYS A 148 1.12 10.26 5.82
N ILE A 149 2.33 9.94 5.34
CA ILE A 149 3.16 10.85 4.53
C ILE A 149 2.45 11.22 3.23
N TYR A 150 1.95 10.22 2.50
CA TYR A 150 1.25 10.45 1.25
C TYR A 150 -0.06 11.21 1.46
N GLY A 151 -0.87 10.76 2.42
CA GLY A 151 -2.19 11.29 2.75
C GLY A 151 -2.14 12.76 3.16
N ASN A 152 -1.22 13.13 4.06
CA ASN A 152 -1.09 14.53 4.50
C ASN A 152 -0.74 15.49 3.35
N ARG A 153 -0.01 15.03 2.33
CA ARG A 153 0.36 15.88 1.18
C ARG A 153 -0.69 15.87 0.08
N ILE A 154 -1.23 14.70 -0.26
CA ILE A 154 -2.17 14.55 -1.37
C ILE A 154 -3.52 15.21 -1.11
N LEU A 155 -3.92 15.33 0.16
CA LEU A 155 -5.15 16.03 0.56
C LEU A 155 -5.11 17.53 0.25
N HIS A 156 -3.92 18.12 0.20
CA HIS A 156 -3.69 19.54 -0.09
C HIS A 156 -3.24 19.81 -1.53
N LEU A 157 -3.08 18.76 -2.35
CA LEU A 157 -2.69 18.92 -3.74
C LEU A 157 -3.89 19.45 -4.55
N ASP A 158 -3.71 20.64 -5.14
CA ASP A 158 -4.65 21.18 -6.10
C ASP A 158 -4.42 20.53 -7.47
N VAL A 159 -5.47 19.94 -8.03
CA VAL A 159 -5.39 19.15 -9.26
C VAL A 159 -6.54 19.56 -10.18
N PRO A 160 -6.24 19.86 -11.46
CA PRO A 160 -7.25 20.09 -12.48
C PRO A 160 -8.24 18.92 -12.59
N ARG A 161 -9.52 19.23 -12.85
CA ARG A 161 -10.59 18.22 -12.83
C ARG A 161 -10.36 17.07 -13.82
N ASP A 162 -9.74 17.35 -14.96
CA ASP A 162 -9.36 16.37 -15.99
C ASP A 162 -8.24 15.41 -15.53
N GLN A 163 -7.41 15.81 -14.57
CA GLN A 163 -6.30 15.02 -14.04
C GLN A 163 -6.53 14.50 -12.61
N GLN A 164 -7.72 14.77 -12.05
CA GLN A 164 -8.11 14.41 -10.69
C GLN A 164 -7.89 12.91 -10.39
N TYR A 165 -8.29 12.04 -11.31
CA TYR A 165 -8.11 10.61 -11.13
C TYR A 165 -6.64 10.17 -11.14
N PRO A 166 -5.85 10.39 -12.21
CA PRO A 166 -4.47 9.92 -12.28
C PRO A 166 -3.55 10.56 -11.24
N MET A 167 -3.78 11.83 -10.87
CA MET A 167 -2.88 12.54 -9.94
C MET A 167 -3.22 12.34 -8.47
N ARG A 168 -4.49 12.15 -8.13
CA ARG A 168 -4.96 12.11 -6.74
C ARG A 168 -5.74 10.85 -6.40
N LEU A 169 -6.89 10.63 -7.03
CA LEU A 169 -7.82 9.57 -6.60
C LEU A 169 -7.24 8.16 -6.75
N LYS A 170 -6.40 7.93 -7.77
CA LYS A 170 -5.75 6.65 -7.99
C LYS A 170 -4.79 6.28 -6.85
N GLY A 171 -4.01 7.24 -6.34
CA GLY A 171 -3.11 6.98 -5.23
C GLY A 171 -3.86 6.75 -3.91
N ILE A 172 -4.93 7.53 -3.68
CA ILE A 172 -5.86 7.31 -2.56
C ILE A 172 -6.48 5.90 -2.60
N SER A 173 -6.94 5.46 -3.78
CA SER A 173 -7.47 4.11 -4.00
C SER A 173 -6.46 3.01 -3.63
N VAL A 174 -5.18 3.21 -3.96
CA VAL A 174 -4.12 2.28 -3.55
C VAL A 174 -3.90 2.33 -2.04
N CYS A 175 -3.93 3.51 -1.40
CA CYS A 175 -3.84 3.62 0.06
C CYS A 175 -4.98 2.88 0.78
N PHE A 176 -6.21 2.94 0.26
CA PHE A 176 -7.31 2.14 0.79
C PHE A 176 -7.07 0.65 0.66
N THR A 177 -6.43 0.23 -0.44
CA THR A 177 -6.05 -1.19 -0.63
C THR A 177 -4.96 -1.62 0.37
N ILE A 178 -3.94 -0.77 0.59
CA ILE A 178 -2.89 -0.99 1.61
C ILE A 178 -3.54 -1.19 2.98
N LEU A 179 -4.38 -0.23 3.39
CA LEU A 179 -5.03 -0.26 4.70
C LEU A 179 -5.99 -1.44 4.85
N LYS A 180 -6.82 -1.73 3.84
CA LYS A 180 -7.71 -2.91 3.85
C LYS A 180 -6.94 -4.21 4.00
N ASN A 181 -5.79 -4.35 3.33
CA ASN A 181 -4.96 -5.55 3.41
C ASN A 181 -4.25 -5.67 4.76
N ALA A 182 -3.92 -4.54 5.38
CA ALA A 182 -3.33 -4.49 6.70
C ALA A 182 -4.32 -4.89 7.81
N LEU A 183 -5.51 -4.29 7.81
CA LEU A 183 -6.53 -4.51 8.83
C LEU A 183 -7.11 -5.93 8.69
N GLY A 184 -7.67 -6.26 7.52
CA GLY A 184 -8.31 -7.55 7.26
C GLY A 184 -7.37 -8.72 6.99
N GLY A 185 -6.09 -8.58 7.35
CA GLY A 185 -5.06 -9.60 7.12
C GLY A 185 -4.99 -10.67 8.22
N ASN A 186 -5.55 -10.40 9.40
CA ASN A 186 -5.50 -11.29 10.57
C ASN A 186 -4.08 -11.70 11.04
N TYR A 187 -3.07 -10.88 10.72
CA TYR A 187 -1.67 -11.11 11.14
C TYR A 187 -1.13 -10.04 12.10
N VAL A 188 -1.95 -9.04 12.46
CA VAL A 188 -1.61 -7.99 13.43
C VAL A 188 -2.65 -7.98 14.53
N ASN A 189 -2.20 -8.07 15.79
CA ASN A 189 -3.08 -7.79 16.93
C ASN A 189 -3.08 -6.29 17.21
N PHE A 190 -4.06 -5.57 16.68
CA PHE A 190 -4.13 -4.12 16.83
C PHE A 190 -4.31 -3.62 18.28
N GLY A 191 -4.73 -4.49 19.21
CA GLY A 191 -4.82 -4.14 20.63
C GLY A 191 -3.48 -3.78 21.26
N VAL A 192 -2.36 -4.28 20.72
CA VAL A 192 -1.01 -3.99 21.25
C VAL A 192 -0.64 -2.52 21.10
N PHE A 193 -1.10 -1.83 20.05
CA PHE A 193 -0.80 -0.41 19.83
C PHE A 193 -1.31 0.43 21.01
N LYS A 194 -2.55 0.21 21.41
CA LYS A 194 -3.14 0.90 22.58
C LYS A 194 -2.47 0.51 23.90
N LEU A 195 -2.10 -0.77 24.07
CA LEU A 195 -1.45 -1.25 25.29
C LEU A 195 -0.05 -0.63 25.51
N TYR A 196 0.68 -0.36 24.43
CA TYR A 196 2.03 0.22 24.48
C TYR A 196 2.07 1.74 24.25
N GLY A 197 0.91 2.41 24.09
CA GLY A 197 0.84 3.84 23.82
C GLY A 197 1.41 4.23 22.44
N ASP A 198 1.26 3.35 21.45
CA ASP A 198 1.68 3.57 20.07
C ASP A 198 0.48 4.06 19.23
N ASP A 199 0.53 5.33 18.82
CA ASP A 199 -0.55 6.00 18.06
C ASP A 199 -0.58 5.64 16.57
N THR A 200 0.21 4.66 16.11
CA THR A 200 0.31 4.29 14.69
C THR A 200 -1.06 4.01 14.06
N LEU A 201 -1.90 3.22 14.73
CA LEU A 201 -3.24 2.86 14.24
C LEU A 201 -4.16 4.08 14.17
N ASP A 202 -4.19 4.89 15.22
CA ASP A 202 -5.07 6.07 15.29
C ASP A 202 -4.68 7.10 14.23
N ASN A 203 -3.38 7.32 14.03
CA ASN A 203 -2.86 8.22 13.00
C ASN A 203 -3.28 7.80 11.60
N VAL A 204 -3.12 6.52 11.24
CA VAL A 204 -3.46 6.05 9.89
C VAL A 204 -4.97 6.04 9.65
N LEU A 205 -5.78 5.69 10.66
CA LEU A 205 -7.23 5.73 10.58
C LEU A 205 -7.75 7.17 10.42
N ASN A 206 -7.18 8.13 11.15
CA ASN A 206 -7.51 9.54 11.02
C ASN A 206 -7.21 10.09 9.61
N ILE A 207 -6.05 9.74 9.04
CA ILE A 207 -5.72 10.11 7.66
C ILE A 207 -6.63 9.41 6.65
N ALA A 208 -6.98 8.14 6.88
CA ALA A 208 -7.91 7.40 6.03
C ALA A 208 -9.31 8.04 6.03
N ALA A 209 -9.83 8.47 7.19
CA ALA A 209 -11.10 9.19 7.27
C ALA A 209 -11.08 10.49 6.48
N LYS A 210 -10.01 11.29 6.62
CA LYS A 210 -9.84 12.52 5.82
C LYS A 210 -9.82 12.23 4.32
N MET A 211 -9.12 11.17 3.88
CA MET A 211 -9.12 10.74 2.48
C MET A 211 -10.50 10.30 2.01
N ILE A 212 -11.22 9.50 2.80
CA ILE A 212 -12.60 9.05 2.54
C ILE A 212 -13.51 10.26 2.31
N THR A 213 -13.52 11.22 3.23
CA THR A 213 -14.41 12.39 3.15
C THR A 213 -13.98 13.40 2.07
N SER A 214 -12.74 13.33 1.59
CA SER A 214 -12.23 14.24 0.56
C SER A 214 -12.68 13.90 -0.86
N ILE A 215 -13.23 12.70 -1.08
CA ILE A 215 -13.64 12.21 -2.40
C ILE A 215 -15.02 12.80 -2.74
N GLN A 216 -15.23 13.25 -3.97
CA GLN A 216 -16.59 13.64 -4.38
C GLN A 216 -17.42 12.38 -4.66
N GLN A 217 -18.66 12.33 -4.18
CA GLN A 217 -19.50 11.15 -4.37
C GLN A 217 -19.75 10.81 -5.86
N ASN A 218 -19.68 11.79 -6.76
CA ASN A 218 -19.75 11.56 -8.21
C ASN A 218 -18.53 10.79 -8.74
N ASP A 219 -17.34 11.03 -8.19
CA ASP A 219 -16.11 10.32 -8.58
C ASP A 219 -16.20 8.81 -8.24
N LEU A 220 -16.94 8.44 -7.19
CA LEU A 220 -17.19 7.05 -6.82
C LEU A 220 -18.09 6.32 -7.84
N LEU A 221 -18.90 7.05 -8.59
CA LEU A 221 -19.74 6.52 -9.66
C LEU A 221 -18.99 6.46 -10.99
N GLU A 222 -18.11 7.44 -11.23
CA GLU A 222 -17.33 7.54 -12.47
C GLU A 222 -16.15 6.56 -12.52
N TYR A 223 -15.51 6.27 -11.37
CA TYR A 223 -14.27 5.48 -11.32
C TYR A 223 -14.45 4.14 -10.58
N PRO A 224 -14.69 3.01 -11.30
CA PRO A 224 -14.98 1.72 -10.67
C PRO A 224 -13.87 1.19 -9.75
N LYS A 225 -12.59 1.45 -10.08
CA LYS A 225 -11.46 1.00 -9.24
C LYS A 225 -11.39 1.74 -7.91
N LEU A 226 -11.67 3.05 -7.94
CA LEU A 226 -11.79 3.86 -6.73
C LEU A 226 -12.95 3.34 -5.88
N SER A 227 -14.12 3.21 -6.50
CA SER A 227 -15.35 2.68 -5.89
C SER A 227 -15.12 1.34 -5.18
N SER A 228 -14.51 0.38 -5.89
CA SER A 228 -14.18 -0.93 -5.33
C SER A 228 -13.24 -0.83 -4.13
N SER A 229 -12.15 -0.07 -4.23
CA SER A 229 -11.22 0.09 -3.10
C SER A 229 -11.84 0.79 -1.89
N TYR A 230 -12.72 1.77 -2.14
CA TYR A 230 -13.42 2.55 -1.12
C TYR A 230 -14.40 1.67 -0.33
N TYR A 231 -15.32 0.98 -1.02
CA TYR A 231 -16.31 0.15 -0.34
C TYR A 231 -15.69 -1.08 0.32
N ASN A 232 -14.63 -1.65 -0.26
CA ASN A 232 -13.89 -2.74 0.38
C ASN A 232 -13.23 -2.31 1.69
N LEU A 233 -12.66 -1.10 1.75
CA LEU A 233 -12.13 -0.56 3.00
C LEU A 233 -13.24 -0.29 4.01
N LEU A 234 -14.35 0.34 3.61
CA LEU A 234 -15.47 0.59 4.52
C LEU A 234 -16.05 -0.71 5.10
N ASN A 235 -16.18 -1.75 4.28
CA ASN A 235 -16.63 -3.06 4.76
C ASN A 235 -15.63 -3.71 5.74
N CYS A 236 -14.33 -3.56 5.51
CA CYS A 236 -13.31 -4.03 6.45
C CYS A 236 -13.39 -3.26 7.78
N LEU A 237 -13.52 -1.93 7.73
CA LEU A 237 -13.66 -1.09 8.92
C LEU A 237 -14.96 -1.39 9.70
N SER A 238 -16.07 -1.67 9.03
CA SER A 238 -17.33 -2.00 9.71
C SER A 238 -17.29 -3.36 10.42
N GLN A 239 -16.50 -4.30 9.91
CA GLN A 239 -16.35 -5.63 10.50
C GLN A 239 -15.36 -5.65 11.67
N GLU A 240 -14.20 -5.02 11.51
CA GLU A 240 -13.07 -5.18 12.46
C GLU A 240 -12.84 -3.94 13.33
N HIS A 241 -13.28 -2.76 12.89
CA HIS A 241 -12.98 -1.47 13.52
C HIS A 241 -14.24 -0.58 13.66
N ILE A 242 -15.40 -1.18 13.96
CA ILE A 242 -16.68 -0.45 14.05
C ILE A 242 -16.65 0.71 15.06
N ASN A 243 -15.89 0.55 16.15
CA ASN A 243 -15.73 1.60 17.16
C ASN A 243 -15.09 2.86 16.60
N PHE A 244 -14.18 2.72 15.63
CA PHE A 244 -13.60 3.87 14.94
C PHE A 244 -14.65 4.59 14.09
N LEU A 245 -15.43 3.84 13.30
CA LEU A 245 -16.51 4.43 12.48
C LEU A 245 -17.57 5.13 13.35
N ALA A 246 -17.94 4.54 14.48
CA ALA A 246 -18.89 5.12 15.43
C ALA A 246 -18.33 6.36 16.14
N GLY A 247 -17.01 6.47 16.27
CA GLY A 247 -16.30 7.60 16.87
C GLY A 247 -16.01 8.75 15.90
N LEU A 248 -16.35 8.62 14.62
CA LEU A 248 -16.16 9.69 13.64
C LEU A 248 -17.06 10.91 13.95
N GLU A 249 -16.61 12.09 13.55
CA GLU A 249 -17.45 13.28 13.62
C GLU A 249 -18.77 13.09 12.84
N PRO A 250 -19.91 13.63 13.34
CA PRO A 250 -21.22 13.38 12.73
C PRO A 250 -21.30 13.66 11.23
N ARG A 251 -20.60 14.71 10.76
CA ARG A 251 -20.55 15.06 9.32
C ARG A 251 -19.85 13.99 8.49
N ALA A 252 -18.74 13.45 8.98
CA ALA A 252 -18.00 12.38 8.31
C ALA A 252 -18.83 11.09 8.28
N PHE A 253 -19.51 10.78 9.40
CA PHE A 253 -20.38 9.61 9.47
C PHE A 253 -21.57 9.69 8.50
N VAL A 254 -22.25 10.85 8.45
CA VAL A 254 -23.34 11.10 7.49
C VAL A 254 -22.85 11.00 6.05
N TYR A 255 -21.69 11.58 5.73
CA TYR A 255 -21.08 11.45 4.40
C TYR A 255 -20.89 9.99 3.99
N ILE A 256 -20.40 9.14 4.91
CA ILE A 256 -20.22 7.70 4.65
C ILE A 256 -21.58 7.04 4.36
N LEU A 257 -22.60 7.31 5.17
CA LEU A 257 -23.95 6.75 4.96
C LEU A 257 -24.57 7.18 3.63
N GLU A 258 -24.44 8.46 3.26
CA GLU A 258 -24.90 8.97 1.97
C GLU A 258 -24.16 8.30 0.81
N SER A 259 -22.85 8.13 0.93
CA SER A 259 -22.03 7.45 -0.08
C SER A 259 -22.49 6.00 -0.27
N LEU A 260 -22.78 5.28 0.81
CA LEU A 260 -23.32 3.91 0.77
C LEU A 260 -24.71 3.86 0.14
N SER A 261 -25.61 4.77 0.50
CA SER A 261 -26.96 4.85 -0.06
C SER A 261 -26.93 5.10 -1.58
N LYS A 262 -26.08 6.03 -2.04
CA LYS A 262 -25.87 6.29 -3.46
C LYS A 262 -25.21 5.11 -4.17
N GLY A 263 -24.23 4.48 -3.54
CA GLY A 263 -23.56 3.27 -4.04
C GLY A 263 -24.53 2.12 -4.26
N LEU A 264 -25.44 1.86 -3.32
CA LEU A 264 -26.47 0.82 -3.43
C LEU A 264 -27.49 1.12 -4.54
N SER A 265 -27.93 2.38 -4.61
CA SER A 265 -28.86 2.84 -5.65
C SER A 265 -28.25 2.75 -7.06
N ALA A 266 -26.93 2.99 -7.17
CA ALA A 266 -26.19 2.80 -8.41
C ALA A 266 -25.95 1.31 -8.70
N HIS A 267 -25.70 0.46 -7.69
CA HIS A 267 -25.51 -0.98 -7.87
C HIS A 267 -26.73 -1.68 -8.49
N GLY A 268 -27.94 -1.22 -8.15
CA GLY A 268 -29.18 -1.66 -8.82
C GLY A 268 -29.24 -1.33 -10.33
N LYS A 269 -28.43 -0.37 -10.80
CA LYS A 269 -28.22 -0.08 -12.23
C LYS A 269 -27.03 -0.83 -12.82
N PHE A 270 -25.95 -1.06 -12.03
CA PHE A 270 -24.77 -1.81 -12.47
C PHE A 270 -25.00 -3.32 -12.61
N SER A 271 -25.99 -3.90 -11.92
CA SER A 271 -26.41 -5.29 -12.15
C SER A 271 -26.90 -5.57 -13.58
N TYR A 272 -27.31 -4.54 -14.33
CA TYR A 272 -27.63 -4.65 -15.77
C TYR A 272 -26.40 -4.59 -16.69
N LEU A 273 -25.25 -4.12 -16.21
CA LEU A 273 -24.01 -3.97 -17.00
C LEU A 273 -22.98 -5.08 -16.71
N LEU A 274 -23.02 -5.70 -15.52
CA LEU A 274 -22.10 -6.78 -15.12
C LEU A 274 -22.58 -8.20 -15.51
N ARG A 275 -23.68 -8.33 -16.25
CA ARG A 275 -24.17 -9.63 -16.78
C ARG A 275 -23.72 -9.96 -18.20
N THR A 276 -22.83 -9.16 -18.78
CA THR A 276 -22.18 -9.46 -20.05
C THR A 276 -20.68 -9.35 -19.85
N TYR A 277 -20.06 -10.46 -19.43
CA TYR A 277 -18.83 -11.07 -19.96
C TYR A 277 -18.50 -12.32 -19.15
#